data_AF-A0A9X2ELC0-F1
#
_entry.id   AF-A0A9X2ELC0-F1
#
_cell.length_a   1.000
_cell.length_b   1.000
_cell.length_c   1.000
_cell.angle_alpha   90.00
_cell.angle_beta   90.00
_cell.angle_gamma   90.00
#
_symmetry.space_group_name_H-M   'P 1'
#
loop_
_entity.id
_entity.type
_entity.pdbx_description
1 polymer ?
#
loop_
_entity_poly.entity_id
_entity_poly.type
_entity_poly.pdbx_seq_one_letter_code
_entity_poly.pdbx_strand_id
1 'polypeptide(L)' 'MKSDFIKMALILGLLSSVGPMAIDMYLPALPAMANALGTSSKAAQYTLMAYFIAF' A
#
# COMPACT_ATOMS: atom_id res chain seq x y z
N MET A 1 -15.38 -18.58 -21.77
CA MET A 1 -15.60 -17.67 -20.62
C MET A 1 -16.17 -16.36 -21.14
N LYS A 2 -17.25 -15.82 -20.58
CA LYS A 2 -17.84 -14.55 -21.04
C LYS A 2 -16.82 -13.42 -20.85
N SER A 3 -16.63 -12.57 -21.87
CA SER A 3 -15.67 -11.45 -21.86
C SER A 3 -15.83 -10.54 -20.62
N ASP A 4 -17.08 -10.36 -20.16
CA ASP A 4 -17.41 -9.58 -18.97
C ASP A 4 -16.79 -10.12 -17.68
N PHE A 5 -16.66 -11.44 -17.56
CA PHE A 5 -16.06 -12.07 -16.37
C PHE A 5 -14.57 -11.75 -16.28
N ILE A 6 -13.86 -11.81 -17.41
CA ILE A 6 -12.44 -11.45 -17.49
C ILE A 6 -12.25 -9.98 -17.17
N LYS A 7 -13.11 -9.10 -17.70
CA LYS A 7 -13.08 -7.66 -17.41
C LYS A 7 -13.24 -7.39 -15.92
N MET A 8 -14.20 -8.04 -15.25
CA MET A 8 -14.43 -7.86 -13.82
C MET A 8 -13.31 -8.46 -12.97
N ALA A 9 -12.79 -9.63 -13.35
CA ALA A 9 -11.63 -10.22 -12.69
C ALA A 9 -10.41 -9.31 -12.75
N LEU A 10 -10.15 -8.65 -13.90
CA LEU A 10 -9.07 -7.68 -14.04
C LEU A 10 -9.30 -6.43 -13.19
N ILE A 11 -10.50 -5.86 -13.21
CA ILE A 11 -10.83 -4.65 -12.42
C ILE A 11 -10.68 -4.94 -10.92
N LEU A 12 -11.27 -6.04 -10.45
CA LEU A 12 -11.20 -6.43 -9.04
C LEU A 12 -9.78 -6.82 -8.64
N GLY A 13 -9.06 -7.56 -9.50
CA GLY A 13 -7.66 -7.93 -9.25
C GLY A 13 -6.75 -6.72 -9.13
N LEU A 14 -6.89 -5.73 -10.02
CA LEU A 14 -6.13 -4.48 -9.96
C LEU A 14 -6.52 -3.63 -8.74
N LEU A 15 -7.81 -3.59 -8.39
CA LEU A 15 -8.27 -2.88 -7.20
C LEU A 15 -7.71 -3.52 -5.92
N SER A 16 -7.69 -4.85 -5.85
CA SER A 16 -7.11 -5.59 -4.73
C SER A 16 -5.58 -5.49 -4.67
N SER A 17 -4.89 -5.33 -5.81
CA SER A 17 -3.42 -5.24 -5.84
C SER A 17 -2.88 -3.91 -5.32
N VAL A 18 -3.72 -2.86 -5.23
CA VAL A 18 -3.32 -1.55 -4.67
C VAL A 18 -2.78 -1.73 -3.25
N GLY A 19 -3.40 -2.59 -2.45
CA GLY A 19 -3.00 -2.94 -1.09
C GLY A 19 -1.52 -3.35 -0.97
N PRO A 20 -1.16 -4.52 -1.53
CA PRO A 20 0.20 -5.03 -1.57
C PRO A 20 1.20 -4.08 -2.23
N MET A 21 0.84 -3.46 -3.36
CA MET A 21 1.74 -2.53 -4.07
C MET A 21 2.12 -1.32 -3.23
N ALA A 22 1.17 -0.78 -2.46
CA ALA A 22 1.46 0.33 -1.56
C ALA A 22 2.46 -0.07 -0.48
N ILE A 23 2.30 -1.23 0.15
CA ILE A 23 3.17 -1.73 1.23
C ILE A 23 4.60 -1.93 0.73
N ASP A 24 4.74 -2.55 -0.45
CA ASP A 24 6.04 -2.80 -1.08
C ASP A 24 6.79 -1.50 -1.40
N MET A 25 6.09 -0.42 -1.77
CA MET A 25 6.69 0.91 -1.94
C MET A 25 6.94 1.62 -0.60
N TYR A 26 6.08 1.39 0.40
CA TYR A 26 6.13 2.11 1.68
C TYR A 26 7.33 1.68 2.53
N LEU A 27 7.55 0.37 2.67
CA LEU A 27 8.62 -0.20 3.50
C LEU A 27 10.03 0.35 3.19
N PRO A 28 10.51 0.37 1.93
CA PRO A 28 11.81 0.93 1.59
C PRO A 28 11.86 2.47 1.72
N ALA A 29 10.72 3.15 1.62
CA ALA A 29 10.63 4.60 1.75
C ALA A 29 10.60 5.10 3.21
N LEU A 30 10.31 4.24 4.19
CA LEU A 30 10.21 4.60 5.61
C LEU A 30 11.41 5.40 6.15
N PRO A 31 12.68 5.02 5.88
CA PRO A 31 13.83 5.79 6.37
C PRO A 31 13.89 7.20 5.78
N ALA A 32 13.57 7.34 4.48
CA ALA A 32 13.55 8.64 3.80
C ALA A 32 12.42 9.54 4.34
N MET A 33 11.23 8.98 4.59
CA MET A 33 10.11 9.71 5.20
C MET A 33 10.42 10.13 6.63
N ALA A 34 11.03 9.25 7.43
CA ALA A 34 11.44 9.57 8.79
C ALA A 34 12.43 10.74 8.84
N ASN A 35 13.44 10.73 7.96
CA ASN A 35 14.41 11.82 7.83
C ASN A 35 13.74 13.13 7.40
N ALA A 36 12.86 13.08 6.40
CA ALA A 36 12.15 14.27 5.90
C ALA A 36 11.24 14.90 6.95
N LEU A 37 10.66 14.09 7.85
CA LEU A 37 9.77 14.53 8.93
C LEU A 37 10.51 14.81 10.25
N GLY A 38 11.84 14.66 10.30
CA GLY A 38 12.63 14.86 11.52
C GLY A 38 12.25 13.90 12.65
N THR A 39 11.83 12.68 12.31
CA THR A 39 11.34 11.68 13.27
C THR A 39 12.10 10.35 13.17
N SER A 40 11.79 9.41 14.06
CA SER A 40 12.37 8.06 14.02
C SER A 40 11.62 7.16 13.03
N SER A 41 12.31 6.18 12.44
CA SER A 41 11.65 5.17 11.58
C SER A 41 10.54 4.41 12.31
N LYS A 42 10.67 4.20 13.63
CA LYS A 42 9.63 3.58 14.46
C LYS A 42 8.38 4.44 14.53
N ALA A 43 8.53 5.75 14.62
CA ALA A 43 7.40 6.68 14.60
C ALA A 43 6.76 6.76 13.20
N ALA A 44 7.56 6.76 12.14
CA ALA A 44 7.07 6.69 10.77
C ALA A 44 6.27 5.40 10.51
N GLN A 45 6.60 4.28 11.15
CA GLN A 45 5.88 3.01 11.03
C GLN A 45 4.41 3.09 11.48
N TYR A 46 4.03 4.02 12.36
CA TYR A 46 2.63 4.20 12.74
C TYR A 46 1.73 4.58 11.56
N THR A 47 2.28 5.24 10.54
CA THR A 47 1.53 5.59 9.31
C THR A 47 1.18 4.34 8.50
N LEU A 48 2.09 3.37 8.42
CA LEU A 48 1.84 2.07 7.80
C LEU A 48 0.84 1.23 8.61
N MET A 49 0.87 1.33 9.94
CA MET A 49 -0.17 0.70 10.78
C MET A 49 -1.55 1.31 10.53
N ALA A 50 -1.64 2.65 10.41
CA ALA A 50 -2.89 3.32 10.09
C ALA A 50 -3.44 2.89 8.71
N TYR A 51 -2.56 2.65 7.73
CA TYR A 51 -2.94 2.10 6.42
C TYR A 51 -3.60 0.72 6.56
N PHE A 52 -2.99 -0.21 7.32
CA PHE A 52 -3.55 -1.54 7.55
C PHE A 52 -4.89 -1.57 8.32
N ILE A 53 -5.20 -0.52 9.08
CA ILE A 53 -6.50 -0.41 9.77
C ILE A 53 -7.60 0.03 8.79
N ALA A 54 -7.25 0.86 7.81
CA ALA A 54 -8.21 1.49 6.90
C ALA A 54 -8.45 0.68 5.62
N PHE A 55 -7.46 -0.08 5.15
CA PHE A 55 -7.50 -0.87 3.92
C PHE A 55 -7.71 -2.35 4.23
#